data_AF-A0A1Q4VST9-F1
#
_entry.id   AF-A0A1Q4VST9-F1
#
_cell.length_a   1.000
_cell.length_b   1.000
_cell.length_c   1.000
_cell.angle_alpha   90.00
_cell.angle_beta   90.00
_cell.angle_gamma   90.00
#
_symmetry.space_group_name_H-M   'P 1'
#
loop_
_entity.id
_entity.type
_entity.pdbx_description
1 polymer ?
#
loop_
_entity_poly.entity_id
_entity_poly.type
_entity_poly.pdbx_seq_one_letter_code
_entity_poly.pdbx_strand_id
1 'polypeptide(L)'
;MTGEQPGTPVEEFARFLRGLTRLLDETAGWYGVFTLRDPEGMRACLDGEDVPPWDVVASLLHDLAGRRGEHCVRTAGPRARRLHEEAVAAYDARPDAPGRLGDRLDVMLRERQYAALRERELLAALRAAADGPGAERLTDELAWARDDHVRSGARARELQGRIDALAERAAARRFPGGAAGPAPDAGGAGSGEVPWRPTGARFAGLEVMETPESPGAPDGSGSPGWDTSGSPAGEPVAAPRPAPRGARFAGADEAGPADGPGAPHPARGPREPAPPPPAPLPPRTSTSATRLARLRAAGRGGEAHALLCAAAHAHPAGLPVLIGELEYAGLAAEVPTLLWEAACLPPARLAAAADALAAAGRTAESARLLRQGVARPVEEVAHTALALLGAGRPAQARELFAALVRARTPEEAVEAAASAPDELTPLLLDAAAGVSPHRHRDITHALRVGGAG
;
A
#
# COMPACT_ATOMS: atom_id res chain seq x y z
N MET A 1 -2.80 48.51 11.85
CA MET A 1 -2.42 47.38 10.96
C MET A 1 -1.20 46.73 11.55
N THR A 2 -1.40 45.75 12.43
CA THR A 2 -0.32 44.91 12.97
C THR A 2 0.17 44.00 11.87
N GLY A 3 1.40 44.23 11.40
CA GLY A 3 2.06 43.33 10.46
C GLY A 3 2.26 41.99 11.16
N GLU A 4 1.56 40.96 10.69
CA GLU A 4 1.85 39.57 11.02
C GLU A 4 3.30 39.31 10.60
N GLN A 5 4.19 39.10 11.57
CA GLN A 5 5.52 38.61 11.24
C GLN A 5 5.34 37.23 10.59
N PRO A 6 5.99 36.96 9.44
CA PRO A 6 5.93 35.64 8.85
C PRO A 6 6.50 34.64 9.86
N GLY A 7 5.68 33.64 10.22
CA GLY A 7 6.10 32.57 11.12
C GLY A 7 7.31 31.81 10.57
N THR A 8 7.99 31.03 11.41
CA THR A 8 9.13 30.22 10.96
C THR A 8 8.72 29.26 9.83
N PRO A 9 9.65 28.80 8.96
CA PRO A 9 9.31 27.86 7.88
C PRO A 9 8.58 26.60 8.38
N VAL A 10 8.92 26.13 9.59
CA VAL A 10 8.24 25.00 10.25
C VAL A 10 6.80 25.35 10.61
N GLU A 11 6.55 26.54 11.18
CA GLU A 11 5.19 27.01 11.48
C GLU A 11 4.34 27.24 10.22
N GLU A 12 4.95 27.73 9.14
CA GLU A 12 4.28 27.90 7.85
C GLU A 12 3.85 26.56 7.27
N PHE A 13 4.75 25.57 7.30
CA PHE A 13 4.42 24.22 6.86
C PHE A 13 3.36 23.57 7.75
N ALA A 14 3.44 23.71 9.07
CA ALA A 14 2.42 23.22 10.00
C ALA A 14 1.04 23.86 9.73
N ARG A 15 1.00 25.17 9.42
CA ARG A 15 -0.24 25.85 9.03
C ARG A 15 -0.81 25.29 7.72
N PHE A 16 0.05 25.02 6.74
CA PHE A 16 -0.35 24.34 5.50
C PHE A 16 -0.90 22.95 5.80
N LEU A 17 -0.23 22.16 6.63
CA LEU A 17 -0.62 20.80 6.99
C LEU A 17 -1.99 20.78 7.71
N ARG A 18 -2.22 21.68 8.67
CA ARG A 18 -3.54 21.85 9.31
C ARG A 18 -4.63 22.24 8.30
N GLY A 19 -4.30 23.07 7.32
CA GLY A 19 -5.22 23.42 6.24
C GLY A 19 -5.58 22.21 5.39
N LEU A 20 -4.58 21.36 5.08
CA LEU A 20 -4.75 20.13 4.33
C LEU A 20 -5.60 19.11 5.11
N THR A 21 -5.27 18.83 6.37
CA THR A 21 -5.96 17.79 7.16
C THR A 21 -7.41 18.13 7.48
N ARG A 22 -7.78 19.42 7.57
CA ARG A 22 -9.19 19.86 7.66
C ARG A 22 -10.04 19.47 6.46
N LEU A 23 -9.42 19.15 5.32
CA LEU A 23 -10.12 18.69 4.12
C LEU A 23 -10.24 17.15 4.07
N LEU A 24 -9.59 16.44 4.99
CA LEU A 24 -9.53 14.98 5.04
C LEU A 24 -10.55 14.40 6.03
N ASP A 25 -10.71 13.08 5.97
CA ASP A 25 -11.53 12.32 6.92
C ASP A 25 -10.61 11.82 8.04
N GLU A 26 -10.89 12.12 9.29
CA GLU A 26 -10.10 11.61 10.42
C GLU A 26 -10.38 10.14 10.72
N THR A 27 -11.46 9.58 10.18
CA THR A 27 -11.87 8.18 10.41
C THR A 27 -11.54 7.24 9.25
N ALA A 28 -11.02 7.78 8.15
CA ALA A 28 -10.73 7.02 6.92
C ALA A 28 -9.43 7.49 6.25
N GLY A 29 -8.95 6.69 5.29
CA GLY A 29 -7.71 6.99 4.57
C GLY A 29 -6.45 6.91 5.44
N TRP A 30 -5.33 7.36 4.89
CA TRP A 30 -4.05 7.38 5.59
C TRP A 30 -4.04 8.35 6.78
N TYR A 31 -4.77 9.46 6.70
CA TYR A 31 -4.88 10.41 7.81
C TYR A 31 -5.45 9.76 9.07
N GLY A 32 -6.52 8.96 8.93
CA GLY A 32 -7.06 8.18 10.04
C GLY A 32 -6.07 7.12 10.55
N VAL A 33 -5.39 6.40 9.65
CA VAL A 33 -4.37 5.39 10.03
C VAL A 33 -3.22 6.02 10.83
N PHE A 34 -2.68 7.13 10.38
CA PHE A 34 -1.58 7.81 11.08
C PHE A 34 -2.02 8.36 12.42
N THR A 35 -3.22 8.94 12.50
CA THR A 35 -3.76 9.48 13.76
C THR A 35 -4.05 8.38 14.76
N LEU A 36 -4.50 7.20 14.31
CA LEU A 36 -4.72 6.04 15.17
C LEU A 36 -3.40 5.42 15.67
N ARG A 37 -2.39 5.35 14.79
CA ARG A 37 -1.11 4.69 15.07
C ARG A 37 -0.16 5.54 15.90
N ASP A 38 -0.10 6.85 15.64
CA ASP A 38 0.74 7.80 16.36
C ASP A 38 0.01 9.15 16.53
N PRO A 39 -0.98 9.23 17.44
CA PRO A 39 -1.77 10.44 17.65
C PRO A 39 -0.95 11.61 18.18
N GLU A 40 0.14 11.34 18.91
CA GLU A 40 1.03 12.36 19.45
C GLU A 40 1.98 12.89 18.37
N GLY A 41 2.59 12.00 17.57
CA GLY A 41 3.45 12.41 16.46
C GLY A 41 2.70 13.22 15.40
N MET A 42 1.46 12.82 15.08
CA MET A 42 0.61 13.60 14.18
C MET A 42 0.29 14.98 14.77
N ARG A 43 -0.02 15.07 16.08
CA ARG A 43 -0.23 16.36 16.76
C ARG A 43 1.03 17.23 16.73
N ALA A 44 2.19 16.71 17.09
CA ALA A 44 3.45 17.44 17.06
C ALA A 44 3.77 18.01 15.66
N CYS A 45 3.47 17.25 14.60
CA CYS A 45 3.59 17.73 13.21
C CYS A 45 2.60 18.85 12.89
N LEU A 46 1.35 18.70 13.32
CA LEU A 46 0.30 19.70 13.11
C LEU A 46 0.53 20.97 13.95
N ASP A 47 1.18 20.87 15.11
CA ASP A 47 1.50 22.00 15.99
C ASP A 47 2.80 22.70 15.57
N GLY A 48 3.61 22.07 14.71
CA GLY A 48 4.89 22.61 14.22
C GLY A 48 6.07 22.33 15.15
N GLU A 49 5.90 21.40 16.09
CA GLU A 49 6.96 20.93 16.97
C GLU A 49 7.91 19.96 16.25
N ASP A 50 7.37 19.18 15.31
CA ASP A 50 8.12 18.25 14.44
C ASP A 50 7.76 18.46 12.95
N VAL A 51 8.62 17.96 12.07
CA VAL A 51 8.38 17.92 10.63
C VAL A 51 8.14 16.46 10.21
N PRO A 52 6.97 16.14 9.64
CA PRO A 52 6.66 14.79 9.19
C PRO A 52 7.58 14.35 8.05
N PRO A 53 7.91 13.05 7.95
CA PRO A 53 8.53 12.48 6.77
C PRO A 53 7.73 12.75 5.49
N TRP A 54 8.40 12.84 4.34
CA TRP A 54 7.70 13.15 3.08
C TRP A 54 6.65 12.09 2.70
N ASP A 55 6.87 10.80 3.02
CA ASP A 55 5.91 9.74 2.71
C ASP A 55 4.56 9.91 3.43
N VAL A 56 4.57 10.53 4.62
CA VAL A 56 3.35 10.91 5.34
C VAL A 56 2.61 12.00 4.56
N VAL A 57 3.33 13.06 4.15
CA VAL A 57 2.76 14.17 3.38
C VAL A 57 2.19 13.69 2.04
N ALA A 58 2.92 12.81 1.35
CA ALA A 58 2.47 12.20 0.10
C ALA A 58 1.20 11.36 0.29
N SER A 59 1.11 10.59 1.38
CA SER A 59 -0.11 9.85 1.74
C SER A 59 -1.30 10.77 2.04
N LEU A 60 -1.09 11.90 2.72
CA LEU A 60 -2.16 12.87 2.98
C LEU A 60 -2.62 13.58 1.69
N LEU A 61 -1.70 13.85 0.76
CA LEU A 61 -2.05 14.35 -0.58
C LEU A 61 -2.82 13.30 -1.39
N HIS A 62 -2.49 12.01 -1.25
CA HIS A 62 -3.25 10.92 -1.85
C HIS A 62 -4.69 10.85 -1.32
N ASP A 63 -4.88 10.95 0.00
CA ASP A 63 -6.21 11.06 0.60
C ASP A 63 -6.99 12.28 0.08
N LEU A 64 -6.29 13.41 -0.10
CA LEU A 64 -6.88 14.62 -0.66
C LEU A 64 -7.34 14.40 -2.10
N ALA A 65 -6.54 13.73 -2.93
CA ALA A 65 -6.91 13.34 -4.29
C ALA A 65 -8.18 12.47 -4.29
N GLY A 66 -8.26 11.47 -3.41
CA GLY A 66 -9.43 10.62 -3.26
C GLY A 66 -10.71 11.39 -2.92
N ARG A 67 -10.61 12.47 -2.12
CA ARG A 67 -11.79 13.26 -1.68
C ARG A 67 -12.13 14.45 -2.58
N ARG A 68 -11.14 15.11 -3.18
CA ARG A 68 -11.29 16.40 -3.87
C ARG A 68 -10.84 16.35 -5.34
N GLY A 69 -10.41 15.18 -5.80
CA GLY A 69 -9.92 14.94 -7.15
C GLY A 69 -8.47 15.39 -7.36
N GLU A 70 -7.85 14.82 -8.40
CA GLU A 70 -6.44 15.02 -8.76
C GLU A 70 -6.06 16.49 -9.02
N HIS A 71 -7.01 17.33 -9.43
CA HIS A 71 -6.75 18.75 -9.69
C HIS A 71 -6.26 19.47 -8.43
N CYS A 72 -6.86 19.18 -7.27
CA CYS A 72 -6.46 19.80 -6.01
C CYS A 72 -5.02 19.43 -5.63
N VAL A 73 -4.59 18.21 -5.91
CA VAL A 73 -3.21 17.74 -5.65
C VAL A 73 -2.22 18.35 -6.63
N ARG A 74 -2.56 18.50 -7.92
CA ARG A 74 -1.67 19.19 -8.88
C ARG A 74 -1.36 20.63 -8.45
N THR A 75 -2.30 21.31 -7.81
CA THR A 75 -2.08 22.67 -7.30
C THR A 75 -1.42 22.69 -5.92
N ALA A 76 -1.80 21.79 -5.02
CA ALA A 76 -1.29 21.77 -3.64
C ALA A 76 0.07 21.07 -3.49
N GLY A 77 0.37 20.08 -4.33
CA GLY A 77 1.55 19.22 -4.25
C GLY A 77 2.88 19.96 -4.40
N PRO A 78 3.08 20.79 -5.45
CA PRO A 78 4.31 21.58 -5.58
C PRO A 78 4.53 22.54 -4.41
N ARG A 79 3.43 23.14 -3.90
CA ARG A 79 3.49 24.01 -2.72
C ARG A 79 3.85 23.20 -1.46
N ALA A 80 3.24 22.03 -1.27
CA ALA A 80 3.54 21.14 -0.14
C ALA A 80 5.01 20.74 -0.14
N ARG A 81 5.56 20.41 -1.31
CA ARG A 81 6.97 20.02 -1.48
C ARG A 81 7.92 21.14 -1.09
N ARG A 82 7.70 22.34 -1.63
CA ARG A 82 8.53 23.52 -1.32
C ARG A 82 8.51 23.83 0.18
N LEU A 83 7.31 23.91 0.78
CA LEU A 83 7.17 24.21 2.21
C LEU A 83 7.80 23.12 3.09
N HIS A 84 7.69 21.85 2.70
CA HIS A 84 8.32 20.73 3.40
C HIS A 84 9.86 20.85 3.37
N GLU A 85 10.45 21.13 2.21
CA GLU A 85 11.89 21.28 2.06
C GLU A 85 12.43 22.47 2.88
N GLU A 86 11.71 23.60 2.87
CA GLU A 86 12.03 24.78 3.69
C GLU A 86 11.93 24.48 5.20
N ALA A 87 10.87 23.76 5.62
CA ALA A 87 10.68 23.35 7.01
C ALA A 87 11.76 22.36 7.47
N VAL A 88 12.11 21.35 6.66
CA VAL A 88 13.18 20.39 6.95
C VAL A 88 14.52 21.12 7.10
N ALA A 89 14.85 22.04 6.19
CA ALA A 89 16.09 22.81 6.26
C ALA A 89 16.18 23.65 7.54
N ALA A 90 15.09 24.32 7.92
CA ALA A 90 15.02 25.10 9.15
C ALA A 90 15.10 24.21 10.41
N TYR A 91 14.45 23.04 10.38
CA TYR A 91 14.45 22.08 11.48
C TYR A 91 15.83 21.45 11.70
N ASP A 92 16.56 21.18 10.62
CA ASP A 92 17.91 20.61 10.64
C ASP A 92 19.01 21.64 10.94
N ALA A 93 18.69 22.93 10.89
CA ALA A 93 19.60 24.00 11.30
C ALA A 93 19.72 24.13 12.84
N ARG A 94 18.89 23.41 13.61
CA ARG A 94 18.91 23.45 15.09
C ARG A 94 20.18 22.77 15.64
N PRO A 95 20.77 23.27 16.74
CA PRO A 95 22.05 22.76 17.26
C PRO A 95 22.05 21.27 17.61
N ASP A 96 20.92 20.73 18.04
CA ASP A 96 20.71 19.34 18.45
C ASP A 96 20.39 18.38 17.27
N ALA A 97 20.30 18.91 16.04
CA ALA A 97 19.87 18.15 14.87
C ALA A 97 20.70 16.87 14.60
N PRO A 98 22.04 16.85 14.68
CA PRO A 98 22.81 15.64 14.40
C PRO A 98 22.47 14.48 15.35
N GLY A 99 22.36 14.74 16.66
CA GLY A 99 22.00 13.73 17.65
C GLY A 99 20.58 13.22 17.43
N ARG A 100 19.61 14.14 17.29
CA ARG A 100 18.20 13.81 17.06
C ARG A 100 17.97 13.01 15.76
N LEU A 101 18.68 13.35 14.69
CA LEU A 101 18.61 12.61 13.42
C LEU A 101 19.23 11.21 13.56
N GLY A 102 20.34 11.07 14.28
CA GLY A 102 20.95 9.78 14.61
C GLY A 102 19.99 8.89 15.41
N ASP A 103 19.40 9.43 16.49
CA ASP A 103 18.43 8.71 17.32
C ASP A 103 17.21 8.25 16.49
N ARG A 104 16.67 9.12 15.62
CA ARG A 104 15.57 8.77 14.71
C ARG A 104 16.00 7.71 13.69
N LEU A 105 17.22 7.78 13.16
CA LEU A 105 17.73 6.77 12.21
C LEU A 105 17.84 5.41 12.88
N ASP A 106 18.37 5.33 14.10
CA ASP A 106 18.48 4.08 14.86
C ASP A 106 17.11 3.45 15.11
N VAL A 107 16.10 4.26 15.45
CA VAL A 107 14.71 3.79 15.56
C VAL A 107 14.21 3.26 14.22
N MET A 108 14.36 4.00 13.12
CA MET A 108 13.89 3.55 11.79
C MET A 108 14.61 2.28 11.30
N LEU A 109 15.91 2.11 11.61
CA LEU A 109 16.65 0.91 11.28
C LEU A 109 16.13 -0.31 12.05
N ARG A 110 15.80 -0.16 13.34
CA ARG A 110 15.16 -1.21 14.14
C ARG A 110 13.77 -1.55 13.62
N GLU A 111 12.96 -0.54 13.29
CA GLU A 111 11.63 -0.75 12.72
C GLU A 111 11.70 -1.47 11.36
N ARG A 112 12.67 -1.10 10.51
CA ARG A 112 12.91 -1.77 9.23
C ARG A 112 13.29 -3.24 9.43
N GLN A 113 14.19 -3.53 10.37
CA GLN A 113 14.58 -4.90 10.69
C GLN A 113 13.40 -5.71 11.24
N TYR A 114 12.60 -5.10 12.13
CA TYR A 114 11.38 -5.71 12.66
C TYR A 114 10.36 -6.01 11.55
N ALA A 115 10.09 -5.04 10.67
CA ALA A 115 9.16 -5.21 9.56
C ALA A 115 9.64 -6.31 8.59
N ALA A 116 10.94 -6.36 8.29
CA ALA A 116 11.53 -7.42 7.47
C ALA A 116 11.45 -8.81 8.12
N LEU A 117 11.69 -8.91 9.43
CA LEU A 117 11.52 -10.16 10.18
C LEU A 117 10.05 -10.59 10.18
N ARG A 118 9.14 -9.65 10.47
CA ARG A 118 7.71 -9.89 10.49
C ARG A 118 7.18 -10.33 9.13
N GLU A 119 7.67 -9.74 8.04
CA GLU A 119 7.36 -10.16 6.68
C GLU A 119 7.76 -11.62 6.44
N ARG A 120 8.97 -12.02 6.85
CA ARG A 120 9.46 -13.41 6.72
C ARG A 120 8.64 -14.39 7.55
N GLU A 121 8.31 -14.03 8.80
CA GLU A 121 7.46 -14.83 9.69
C GLU A 121 6.08 -15.04 9.09
N LEU A 122 5.46 -13.98 8.58
CA LEU A 122 4.13 -14.03 7.98
C LEU A 122 4.13 -14.84 6.68
N LEU A 123 5.16 -14.71 5.84
CA LEU A 123 5.34 -15.56 4.67
C LEU A 123 5.51 -17.04 5.03
N ALA A 124 6.27 -17.35 6.08
CA ALA A 124 6.44 -18.72 6.55
C ALA A 124 5.12 -19.28 7.13
N ALA A 125 4.42 -18.49 7.95
CA ALA A 125 3.12 -18.84 8.49
C ALA A 125 2.07 -19.06 7.38
N LEU A 126 2.08 -18.22 6.35
CA LEU A 126 1.19 -18.33 5.20
C LEU A 126 1.45 -19.62 4.40
N ARG A 127 2.73 -19.99 4.20
CA ARG A 127 3.10 -21.27 3.56
C ARG A 127 2.68 -22.47 4.40
N ALA A 128 2.87 -22.41 5.71
CA ALA A 128 2.50 -23.48 6.63
C ALA A 128 0.98 -23.65 6.78
N ALA A 129 0.22 -22.56 6.63
CA ALA A 129 -1.23 -22.57 6.77
C ALA A 129 -1.98 -23.23 5.60
N ALA A 130 -1.33 -23.47 4.44
CA ALA A 130 -1.86 -24.17 3.25
C ALA A 130 -3.38 -24.02 3.04
N ASP A 131 -3.81 -22.88 2.49
CA ASP A 131 -5.22 -22.49 2.24
C ASP A 131 -6.19 -22.66 3.43
N GLY A 132 -5.65 -22.87 4.63
CA GLY A 132 -6.39 -23.08 5.86
C GLY A 132 -6.98 -21.80 6.44
N PRO A 133 -7.88 -21.94 7.43
CA PRO A 133 -8.51 -20.80 8.10
C PRO A 133 -7.44 -19.92 8.76
N GLY A 134 -7.32 -18.68 8.28
CA GLY A 134 -6.33 -17.70 8.76
C GLY A 134 -5.36 -17.19 7.68
N ALA A 135 -5.32 -17.81 6.50
CA ALA A 135 -4.47 -17.36 5.39
C ALA A 135 -4.78 -15.93 4.92
N GLU A 136 -6.06 -15.54 4.89
CA GLU A 136 -6.48 -14.16 4.56
C GLU A 136 -5.95 -13.16 5.58
N ARG A 137 -6.12 -13.42 6.88
CA ARG A 137 -5.59 -12.55 7.95
C ARG A 137 -4.07 -12.41 7.87
N LEU A 138 -3.37 -13.52 7.63
CA LEU A 138 -1.91 -13.51 7.45
C LEU A 138 -1.50 -12.75 6.20
N THR A 139 -2.30 -12.78 5.13
CA THR A 139 -2.07 -12.01 3.90
C THR A 139 -2.23 -10.51 4.14
N ASP A 140 -3.26 -10.11 4.89
CA ASP A 140 -3.47 -8.70 5.27
C ASP A 140 -2.35 -8.20 6.20
N GLU A 141 -2.00 -8.97 7.23
CA GLU A 141 -0.87 -8.67 8.11
C GLU A 141 0.44 -8.57 7.31
N LEU A 142 0.61 -9.41 6.27
CA LEU A 142 1.78 -9.39 5.39
C LEU A 142 1.81 -8.14 4.51
N ALA A 143 0.66 -7.70 3.99
CA ALA A 143 0.55 -6.46 3.23
C ALA A 143 0.96 -5.25 4.10
N TRP A 144 0.49 -5.20 5.35
CA TRP A 144 0.92 -4.18 6.31
C TRP A 144 2.41 -4.26 6.64
N ALA A 145 2.95 -5.46 6.88
CA ALA A 145 4.37 -5.64 7.15
C ALA A 145 5.26 -5.19 5.97
N ARG A 146 4.80 -5.41 4.73
CA ARG A 146 5.47 -4.94 3.52
C ARG A 146 5.44 -3.43 3.37
N ASP A 147 4.29 -2.80 3.58
CA ASP A 147 4.18 -1.33 3.55
C ASP A 147 5.08 -0.70 4.62
N ASP A 148 5.05 -1.24 5.85
CA ASP A 148 5.92 -0.81 6.95
C ASP A 148 7.40 -0.97 6.60
N HIS A 149 7.80 -2.06 5.96
CA HIS A 149 9.17 -2.29 5.51
C HIS A 149 9.60 -1.28 4.43
N VAL A 150 8.72 -0.99 3.47
CA VAL A 150 8.98 0.01 2.41
C VAL A 150 9.10 1.42 3.02
N ARG A 151 8.19 1.82 3.89
CA ARG A 151 8.16 3.14 4.52
C ARG A 151 9.33 3.36 5.47
N SER A 152 9.60 2.40 6.37
CA SER A 152 10.77 2.47 7.26
C SER A 152 12.09 2.53 6.48
N GLY A 153 12.19 1.80 5.36
CA GLY A 153 13.33 1.88 4.45
C GLY A 153 13.48 3.24 3.75
N ALA A 154 12.37 3.83 3.29
CA ALA A 154 12.38 5.16 2.70
C ALA A 154 12.78 6.25 3.71
N ARG A 155 12.21 6.19 4.93
CA ARG A 155 12.53 7.12 6.03
C ARG A 155 13.99 7.00 6.48
N ALA A 156 14.52 5.78 6.58
CA ALA A 156 15.93 5.58 6.91
C ALA A 156 16.87 6.21 5.86
N ARG A 157 16.56 6.07 4.56
CA ARG A 157 17.33 6.72 3.49
C ARG A 157 17.23 8.25 3.56
N GLU A 158 16.05 8.78 3.82
CA GLU A 158 15.84 10.23 3.98
C GLU A 158 16.68 10.78 5.16
N LEU A 159 16.64 10.11 6.32
CA LEU A 159 17.40 10.50 7.50
C LEU A 159 18.91 10.41 7.26
N GLN A 160 19.38 9.34 6.63
CA GLN A 160 20.79 9.21 6.26
C GLN A 160 21.23 10.35 5.34
N GLY A 161 20.45 10.64 4.29
CA GLY A 161 20.76 11.75 3.38
C GLY A 161 20.80 13.12 4.07
N ARG A 162 19.96 13.34 5.09
CA ARG A 162 20.00 14.57 5.92
C ARG A 162 21.25 14.63 6.79
N ILE A 163 21.66 13.52 7.40
CA ILE A 163 22.90 13.42 8.18
C ILE A 163 24.11 13.72 7.29
N ASP A 164 24.17 13.10 6.10
CA ASP A 164 25.24 13.30 5.14
C ASP A 164 25.32 14.76 4.69
N ALA A 165 24.17 15.38 4.37
CA ALA A 165 24.10 16.80 4.01
C ALA A 165 24.57 17.73 5.14
N LEU A 166 24.29 17.40 6.40
CA LEU A 166 24.82 18.15 7.55
C LEU A 166 26.34 17.99 7.70
N ALA A 167 26.86 16.77 7.50
CA ALA A 167 28.28 16.50 7.52
C ALA A 167 29.03 17.25 6.40
N GLU A 168 28.49 17.23 5.17
CA GLU A 168 29.02 17.98 4.03
C GLU A 168 29.03 19.50 4.28
N ARG A 169 27.94 20.06 4.83
CA ARG A 169 27.88 21.48 5.20
C ARG A 169 28.90 21.82 6.28
N ALA A 170 29.10 20.95 7.26
CA ALA A 170 30.12 21.14 8.30
C ALA A 170 31.53 21.10 7.71
N ALA A 171 31.81 20.18 6.78
CA ALA A 171 33.08 20.09 6.07
C ALA A 171 33.33 21.34 5.20
N ALA A 172 32.33 21.80 4.44
CA ALA A 172 32.41 23.01 3.61
C ALA A 172 32.68 24.28 4.43
N ARG A 173 32.09 24.39 5.63
CA ARG A 173 32.38 25.50 6.58
C ARG A 173 33.80 25.44 7.14
N ARG A 174 34.36 24.24 7.31
CA ARG A 174 35.73 24.03 7.81
C ARG A 174 36.79 24.30 6.74
N PHE A 175 36.44 24.11 5.46
CA PHE A 175 37.31 24.36 4.32
C PHE A 175 36.63 25.22 3.25
N PRO A 176 36.45 26.53 3.50
CA PRO A 176 35.87 27.45 2.54
C PRO A 176 36.89 27.70 1.39
N GLY A 177 36.88 26.83 0.36
CA GLY A 177 37.80 26.96 -0.78
C GLY A 177 37.83 25.80 -1.79
N GLY A 178 37.14 24.68 -1.54
CA GLY A 178 37.11 23.52 -2.45
C GLY A 178 36.15 23.66 -3.63
N ALA A 179 36.17 24.78 -4.37
CA ALA A 179 35.55 24.81 -5.69
C ALA A 179 36.54 24.16 -6.68
N ALA A 180 36.08 23.14 -7.40
CA ALA A 180 36.84 22.45 -8.44
C ALA A 180 37.49 23.47 -9.40
N GLY A 181 38.82 23.59 -9.34
CA GLY A 181 39.61 24.28 -10.35
C GLY A 181 39.62 23.45 -11.65
N PRO A 182 39.68 24.09 -12.84
CA PRO A 182 39.67 23.37 -14.10
C PRO A 182 40.92 22.51 -14.23
N ALA A 183 40.76 21.28 -14.70
CA ALA A 183 41.86 20.35 -14.97
C ALA A 183 42.83 20.96 -16.00
N PRO A 184 44.16 20.98 -15.75
CA PRO A 184 45.12 21.22 -16.79
C PRO A 184 45.46 19.91 -17.50
N ASP A 185 45.43 19.97 -18.83
CA ASP A 185 45.86 18.93 -19.74
C ASP A 185 47.40 18.79 -19.77
N ALA A 186 47.84 17.54 -19.92
CA ALA A 186 49.11 17.04 -20.45
C ALA A 186 50.46 17.33 -19.74
N GLY A 187 51.08 16.24 -19.26
CA GLY A 187 52.43 15.84 -19.70
C GLY A 187 53.61 16.12 -18.76
N GLY A 188 54.31 15.06 -18.34
CA GLY A 188 55.71 15.13 -17.90
C GLY A 188 56.01 14.40 -16.57
N ALA A 189 56.76 13.31 -16.67
CA ALA A 189 57.17 12.44 -15.58
C ALA A 189 58.11 13.09 -14.55
N GLY A 190 58.04 12.63 -13.30
CA GLY A 190 59.00 12.99 -12.25
C GLY A 190 58.59 12.58 -10.83
N SER A 191 58.76 11.29 -10.52
CA SER A 191 59.13 10.72 -9.21
C SER A 191 58.73 11.41 -7.89
N GLY A 192 57.98 10.68 -7.03
CA GLY A 192 58.03 10.87 -5.58
C GLY A 192 56.72 10.66 -4.83
N GLU A 193 56.06 9.50 -4.98
CA GLU A 193 54.94 9.13 -4.11
C GLU A 193 55.47 8.71 -2.73
N VAL A 194 55.14 9.49 -1.70
CA VAL A 194 55.22 9.09 -0.29
C VAL A 194 53.78 8.94 0.21
N PRO A 195 53.30 7.72 0.53
CA PRO A 195 51.94 7.55 1.00
C PRO A 195 51.87 7.85 2.50
N TRP A 196 51.30 9.00 2.88
CA TRP A 196 50.86 9.23 4.25
C TRP A 196 49.48 8.58 4.45
N ARG A 197 49.47 7.41 5.11
CA ARG A 197 48.27 6.83 5.72
C ARG A 197 48.24 7.21 7.20
N PRO A 198 47.18 7.83 7.73
CA PRO A 198 46.99 7.93 9.17
C PRO A 198 46.46 6.60 9.73
N THR A 199 47.32 5.89 10.45
CA THR A 199 46.97 4.75 11.29
C THR A 199 46.34 5.25 12.59
N GLY A 200 45.28 4.57 13.04
CA GLY A 200 44.65 4.81 14.33
C GLY A 200 45.42 4.27 15.54
N ALA A 201 44.72 4.40 16.68
CA ALA A 201 44.89 3.75 17.97
C ALA A 201 45.76 4.43 19.04
N ARG A 202 45.13 4.66 20.20
CA ARG A 202 45.73 4.74 21.52
C ARG A 202 44.85 3.91 22.47
N PHE A 203 45.43 2.79 22.95
CA PHE A 203 45.05 1.90 24.08
C PHE A 203 43.85 0.94 23.89
N ALA A 204 43.90 -0.37 24.20
CA ALA A 204 44.85 -1.32 24.80
C ALA A 204 44.40 -2.75 24.41
N GLY A 205 45.15 -3.86 24.43
CA GLY A 205 46.51 -4.20 24.86
C GLY A 205 46.76 -5.72 24.68
N LEU A 206 48.03 -6.12 24.90
CA LEU A 206 48.61 -7.48 25.10
C LEU A 206 48.48 -8.52 23.96
N GLU A 207 49.54 -8.74 23.18
CA GLU A 207 50.65 -9.71 23.38
C GLU A 207 50.26 -11.17 23.07
N VAL A 208 50.81 -11.74 21.98
CA VAL A 208 51.84 -12.81 21.96
C VAL A 208 52.32 -13.05 20.52
N MET A 209 53.55 -13.51 20.45
CA MET A 209 54.58 -13.54 19.41
C MET A 209 54.50 -14.75 18.44
N GLU A 210 55.02 -14.53 17.21
CA GLU A 210 55.73 -15.46 16.29
C GLU A 210 55.00 -16.51 15.39
N THR A 211 54.86 -16.15 14.09
CA THR A 211 55.36 -16.78 12.80
C THR A 211 55.34 -18.31 12.53
N PRO A 212 55.48 -18.79 11.26
CA PRO A 212 54.61 -18.68 10.07
C PRO A 212 54.40 -20.06 9.34
N GLU A 213 53.90 -20.04 8.10
CA GLU A 213 53.92 -21.10 7.04
C GLU A 213 52.67 -22.00 6.83
N SER A 214 52.47 -22.38 5.57
CA SER A 214 51.41 -23.18 4.93
C SER A 214 52.11 -24.20 4.00
N PRO A 215 51.52 -25.25 3.36
CA PRO A 215 50.26 -26.00 3.54
C PRO A 215 50.47 -27.56 3.53
N GLY A 216 49.42 -28.35 3.82
CA GLY A 216 49.42 -29.80 3.52
C GLY A 216 48.16 -30.56 3.98
N ALA A 217 47.50 -31.29 3.07
CA ALA A 217 46.45 -32.30 3.31
C ALA A 217 47.09 -33.68 3.68
N PRO A 218 46.38 -34.82 3.90
CA PRO A 218 44.93 -35.11 3.87
C PRO A 218 44.42 -36.06 5.02
N ASP A 219 43.17 -36.56 4.84
CA ASP A 219 42.53 -37.77 5.37
C ASP A 219 41.93 -37.82 6.79
N GLY A 220 40.67 -38.29 6.81
CA GLY A 220 40.38 -39.52 7.56
C GLY A 220 39.34 -39.47 8.68
N SER A 221 38.09 -39.74 8.30
CA SER A 221 37.10 -40.53 9.05
C SER A 221 36.39 -39.92 10.27
N GLY A 222 35.09 -40.23 10.37
CA GLY A 222 34.40 -40.30 11.65
C GLY A 222 33.05 -39.60 11.74
N SER A 223 32.06 -40.01 10.94
CA SER A 223 30.69 -40.04 11.48
C SER A 223 30.61 -41.17 12.52
N PRO A 224 29.80 -41.00 13.58
CA PRO A 224 28.52 -41.70 13.54
C PRO A 224 27.36 -40.84 14.06
N GLY A 225 26.21 -41.00 13.40
CA GLY A 225 24.93 -40.51 13.89
C GLY A 225 24.31 -41.43 14.94
N TRP A 226 23.20 -40.96 15.49
CA TRP A 226 22.09 -41.81 15.93
C TRP A 226 20.81 -40.97 16.01
N ASP A 227 19.72 -41.70 15.80
CA ASP A 227 18.41 -41.25 15.42
C ASP A 227 17.44 -41.11 16.60
N THR A 228 16.42 -40.28 16.39
CA THR A 228 15.00 -40.44 16.75
C THR A 228 14.57 -40.62 18.22
N SER A 229 13.71 -39.71 18.69
CA SER A 229 12.27 -39.95 19.01
C SER A 229 11.78 -39.14 20.21
N GLY A 230 10.57 -38.59 20.08
CA GLY A 230 9.73 -38.21 21.23
C GLY A 230 8.87 -36.97 21.05
N SER A 231 7.67 -37.12 20.50
CA SER A 231 6.52 -36.25 20.82
C SER A 231 5.87 -36.73 22.13
N PRO A 232 5.21 -35.81 22.87
CA PRO A 232 3.76 -35.95 23.03
C PRO A 232 2.99 -34.61 22.92
N ALA A 233 1.68 -34.74 22.74
CA ALA A 233 0.68 -33.69 22.49
C ALA A 233 -0.02 -33.17 23.77
N GLY A 234 -0.64 -31.98 23.70
CA GLY A 234 -1.72 -31.52 24.61
C GLY A 234 -1.91 -29.99 24.77
N GLU A 235 -2.89 -29.41 24.06
CA GLU A 235 -3.80 -28.22 24.25
C GLU A 235 -3.49 -27.03 25.23
N PRO A 236 -4.23 -25.90 25.17
CA PRO A 236 -4.38 -24.92 24.09
C PRO A 236 -3.91 -23.51 24.55
N VAL A 237 -2.98 -22.87 23.82
CA VAL A 237 -2.54 -21.51 24.16
C VAL A 237 -3.44 -20.47 23.50
N ALA A 238 -4.01 -19.60 24.33
CA ALA A 238 -4.79 -18.43 23.95
C ALA A 238 -4.07 -17.58 22.89
N ALA A 239 -4.80 -17.19 21.84
CA ALA A 239 -4.27 -16.30 20.80
C ALA A 239 -3.91 -14.93 21.40
N PRO A 240 -2.70 -14.39 21.14
CA PRO A 240 -2.31 -13.09 21.66
C PRO A 240 -3.06 -11.99 20.91
N ARG A 241 -3.69 -11.08 21.68
CA ARG A 241 -4.15 -9.78 21.19
C ARG A 241 -2.94 -8.90 20.85
N PRO A 242 -2.94 -8.09 19.78
CA PRO A 242 -1.91 -7.08 19.60
C PRO A 242 -2.11 -5.96 20.64
N ALA A 243 -1.13 -5.79 21.52
CA ALA A 243 -1.02 -4.66 22.43
C ALA A 243 -0.50 -3.42 21.66
N PRO A 244 -0.87 -2.20 22.08
CA PRO A 244 -0.47 -0.95 21.43
C PRO A 244 1.03 -0.70 21.61
N ARG A 245 1.73 -0.31 20.54
CA ARG A 245 3.16 0.01 20.59
C ARG A 245 3.42 1.38 19.96
N GLY A 246 3.26 2.41 20.78
CA GLY A 246 3.90 3.72 20.58
C GLY A 246 5.31 3.66 21.16
N ALA A 247 6.27 4.27 20.46
CA ALA A 247 7.68 4.28 20.82
C ALA A 247 7.96 5.22 22.00
N ARG A 248 7.44 4.92 23.19
CA ARG A 248 7.80 5.50 24.51
C ARG A 248 6.79 4.97 25.53
N PHE A 249 7.28 4.12 26.44
CA PHE A 249 6.71 3.66 27.73
C PHE A 249 6.86 2.13 27.88
N ALA A 250 8.02 1.75 28.41
CA ALA A 250 8.21 0.48 29.10
C ALA A 250 8.09 0.75 30.60
N GLY A 251 7.21 0.01 31.29
CA GLY A 251 7.20 -0.11 32.76
C GLY A 251 5.84 0.15 33.43
N ALA A 252 5.21 -0.92 33.93
CA ALA A 252 4.73 -1.09 35.31
C ALA A 252 3.62 -2.16 35.37
N ASP A 253 3.89 -3.22 36.13
CA ASP A 253 3.02 -4.36 36.41
C ASP A 253 2.02 -4.11 37.56
N GLU A 254 0.94 -4.91 37.49
CA GLU A 254 0.09 -5.50 38.56
C GLU A 254 -0.81 -4.65 39.49
N ALA A 255 -2.13 -4.97 39.47
CA ALA A 255 -2.87 -5.60 40.59
C ALA A 255 -4.32 -5.95 40.18
N GLY A 256 -4.79 -7.15 40.54
CA GLY A 256 -6.08 -7.75 40.13
C GLY A 256 -7.30 -7.46 41.03
N PRO A 257 -8.16 -8.46 41.32
CA PRO A 257 -9.56 -8.55 40.84
C PRO A 257 -10.63 -8.53 41.96
N ALA A 258 -11.93 -8.51 41.62
CA ALA A 258 -13.00 -8.95 42.52
C ALA A 258 -14.34 -9.29 41.82
N ASP A 259 -14.96 -10.36 42.32
CA ASP A 259 -16.21 -11.05 41.99
C ASP A 259 -17.52 -10.24 42.18
N GLY A 260 -18.64 -10.61 41.53
CA GLY A 260 -19.62 -11.51 42.14
C GLY A 260 -21.06 -11.44 41.53
N PRO A 261 -22.04 -12.25 42.01
CA PRO A 261 -22.95 -13.05 41.18
C PRO A 261 -24.47 -12.77 41.35
N GLY A 262 -25.34 -13.45 40.56
CA GLY A 262 -26.71 -13.82 40.99
C GLY A 262 -27.88 -13.68 39.99
N ALA A 263 -28.57 -14.80 39.72
CA ALA A 263 -29.81 -15.02 38.91
C ALA A 263 -31.11 -14.62 39.68
N PRO A 264 -32.39 -14.99 39.34
CA PRO A 264 -32.97 -15.80 38.24
C PRO A 264 -34.33 -15.32 37.62
N HIS A 265 -34.83 -16.13 36.68
CA HIS A 265 -36.05 -16.09 35.85
C HIS A 265 -37.40 -16.23 36.60
N PRO A 266 -38.55 -16.01 35.91
CA PRO A 266 -39.47 -17.15 35.79
C PRO A 266 -40.15 -17.32 34.42
N ALA A 267 -40.44 -18.58 34.11
CA ALA A 267 -41.11 -19.11 32.92
C ALA A 267 -42.64 -19.12 33.03
N ARG A 268 -43.34 -19.20 31.88
CA ARG A 268 -44.76 -19.60 31.81
C ARG A 268 -45.09 -20.38 30.53
N GLY A 269 -45.29 -21.69 30.71
CA GLY A 269 -46.40 -22.54 30.22
C GLY A 269 -46.67 -22.78 28.71
N PRO A 270 -47.27 -23.94 28.34
CA PRO A 270 -47.12 -24.56 27.02
C PRO A 270 -48.33 -24.37 26.08
N ARG A 271 -48.08 -24.41 24.76
CA ARG A 271 -49.13 -24.49 23.71
C ARG A 271 -48.68 -25.45 22.60
N GLU A 272 -49.47 -26.50 22.36
CA GLU A 272 -49.30 -27.48 21.28
C GLU A 272 -49.62 -26.91 19.88
N PRO A 273 -49.19 -27.55 18.78
CA PRO A 273 -48.67 -26.87 17.61
C PRO A 273 -49.69 -26.70 16.49
N ALA A 274 -49.61 -25.58 15.79
CA ALA A 274 -50.17 -25.45 14.45
C ALA A 274 -49.31 -26.25 13.45
N PRO A 275 -49.90 -26.83 12.38
CA PRO A 275 -49.10 -27.47 11.33
C PRO A 275 -48.16 -26.41 10.73
N PRO A 276 -46.87 -26.72 10.55
CA PRO A 276 -45.97 -25.74 9.97
C PRO A 276 -46.46 -25.44 8.54
N PRO A 277 -46.45 -24.16 8.09
CA PRO A 277 -46.44 -23.91 6.65
C PRO A 277 -45.28 -24.72 6.05
N PRO A 278 -45.36 -25.19 4.80
CA PRO A 278 -44.21 -25.81 4.17
C PRO A 278 -43.03 -24.87 4.43
N ALA A 279 -42.01 -25.38 5.13
CA ALA A 279 -40.84 -24.60 5.42
C ALA A 279 -40.44 -23.97 4.07
N PRO A 280 -40.27 -22.64 3.98
CA PRO A 280 -39.56 -22.13 2.83
C PRO A 280 -38.30 -22.97 2.81
N LEU A 281 -38.07 -23.72 1.71
CA LEU A 281 -36.74 -24.28 1.49
C LEU A 281 -35.82 -23.10 1.79
N PRO A 282 -34.89 -23.23 2.76
CA PRO A 282 -34.02 -22.11 3.06
C PRO A 282 -33.46 -21.72 1.70
N PRO A 283 -33.64 -20.47 1.26
CA PRO A 283 -32.99 -20.03 0.06
C PRO A 283 -31.54 -20.44 0.25
N ARG A 284 -30.94 -21.07 -0.76
CA ARG A 284 -29.50 -21.31 -0.76
C ARG A 284 -28.81 -19.95 -0.85
N THR A 285 -29.01 -19.08 0.14
CA THR A 285 -28.13 -17.96 0.42
C THR A 285 -26.81 -18.64 0.71
N SER A 286 -25.90 -18.60 -0.26
CA SER A 286 -24.50 -18.90 0.00
C SER A 286 -24.08 -18.26 1.31
N THR A 287 -23.18 -18.95 1.99
CA THR A 287 -22.55 -18.49 3.22
C THR A 287 -22.05 -17.06 3.08
N SER A 288 -21.66 -16.59 1.90
CA SER A 288 -21.13 -15.23 1.68
C SER A 288 -22.14 -14.11 1.97
N ALA A 289 -23.34 -14.10 1.36
CA ALA A 289 -24.30 -13.02 1.60
C ALA A 289 -24.84 -13.02 3.04
N THR A 290 -25.12 -14.20 3.59
CA THR A 290 -25.57 -14.36 4.99
C THR A 290 -24.46 -13.98 5.97
N ARG A 291 -23.21 -14.34 5.69
CA ARG A 291 -22.05 -13.93 6.51
C ARG A 291 -21.82 -12.44 6.40
N LEU A 292 -21.96 -11.85 5.22
CA LEU A 292 -21.84 -10.42 5.00
C LEU A 292 -22.89 -9.65 5.81
N ALA A 293 -24.16 -10.08 5.77
CA ALA A 293 -25.23 -9.50 6.56
C ALA A 293 -24.91 -9.55 8.07
N ARG A 294 -24.41 -10.69 8.57
CA ARG A 294 -24.03 -10.84 9.98
C ARG A 294 -22.86 -9.93 10.37
N LEU A 295 -21.84 -9.82 9.51
CA LEU A 295 -20.69 -8.94 9.75
C LEU A 295 -21.12 -7.47 9.80
N ARG A 296 -21.99 -7.04 8.87
CA ARG A 296 -22.56 -5.69 8.88
C ARG A 296 -23.41 -5.43 10.13
N ALA A 297 -24.29 -6.36 10.50
CA ALA A 297 -25.12 -6.24 11.70
C ALA A 297 -24.28 -6.18 13.00
N ALA A 298 -23.14 -6.86 13.02
CA ALA A 298 -22.20 -6.82 14.14
C ALA A 298 -21.27 -5.59 14.14
N GLY A 299 -21.43 -4.64 13.20
CA GLY A 299 -20.54 -3.48 13.07
C GLY A 299 -19.13 -3.82 12.57
N ARG A 300 -18.90 -5.05 12.10
CA ARG A 300 -17.60 -5.56 11.63
C ARG A 300 -17.37 -5.22 10.16
N GLY A 301 -17.36 -3.92 9.86
CA GLY A 301 -17.33 -3.39 8.49
C GLY A 301 -16.08 -3.78 7.68
N GLY A 302 -14.91 -3.86 8.33
CA GLY A 302 -13.68 -4.28 7.67
C GLY A 302 -13.73 -5.73 7.18
N GLU A 303 -14.24 -6.64 8.00
CA GLU A 303 -14.40 -8.05 7.61
C GLU A 303 -15.48 -8.24 6.55
N ALA A 304 -16.53 -7.43 6.59
CA ALA A 304 -17.55 -7.40 5.55
C ALA A 304 -16.93 -7.00 4.20
N HIS A 305 -16.07 -5.97 4.19
CA HIS A 305 -15.36 -5.56 2.99
C HIS A 305 -14.36 -6.63 2.52
N ALA A 306 -13.56 -7.22 3.41
CA ALA A 306 -12.64 -8.31 3.07
C ALA A 306 -13.37 -9.51 2.43
N LEU A 307 -14.55 -9.87 2.95
CA LEU A 307 -15.39 -10.91 2.37
C LEU A 307 -15.87 -10.56 0.96
N LEU A 308 -16.23 -9.30 0.70
CA LEU A 308 -16.58 -8.82 -0.65
C LEU A 308 -15.38 -8.85 -1.60
N CYS A 309 -14.19 -8.40 -1.14
CA CYS A 309 -12.95 -8.47 -1.92
C CYS A 309 -12.60 -9.90 -2.29
N ALA A 310 -12.58 -10.80 -1.30
CA ALA A 310 -12.32 -12.22 -1.50
C ALA A 310 -13.32 -12.85 -2.48
N ALA A 311 -14.61 -12.51 -2.32
CA ALA A 311 -15.66 -13.03 -3.20
C ALA A 311 -15.55 -12.51 -4.64
N ALA A 312 -15.17 -11.23 -4.84
CA ALA A 312 -14.87 -10.68 -6.16
C ALA A 312 -13.67 -11.36 -6.82
N HIS A 313 -12.64 -11.70 -6.02
CA HIS A 313 -11.39 -12.26 -6.52
C HIS A 313 -11.42 -13.77 -6.70
N ALA A 314 -12.29 -14.51 -6.00
CA ALA A 314 -12.33 -15.97 -6.03
C ALA A 314 -12.68 -16.52 -7.42
N HIS A 315 -13.82 -16.10 -7.99
CA HIS A 315 -14.28 -16.64 -9.27
C HIS A 315 -15.01 -15.60 -10.14
N PRO A 316 -14.39 -15.12 -11.24
CA PRO A 316 -14.99 -14.14 -12.15
C PRO A 316 -16.36 -14.57 -12.70
N ALA A 317 -16.50 -15.86 -13.04
CA ALA A 317 -17.76 -16.41 -13.56
C ALA A 317 -18.87 -16.54 -12.49
N GLY A 318 -18.52 -16.52 -11.19
CA GLY A 318 -19.47 -16.59 -10.09
C GLY A 318 -20.10 -15.24 -9.73
N LEU A 319 -19.60 -14.14 -10.29
CA LEU A 319 -20.03 -12.79 -9.95
C LEU A 319 -21.55 -12.53 -10.12
N PRO A 320 -22.21 -13.00 -11.20
CA PRO A 320 -23.66 -12.79 -11.36
C PRO A 320 -24.50 -13.50 -10.28
N VAL A 321 -24.06 -14.68 -9.86
CA VAL A 321 -24.70 -15.46 -8.80
C VAL A 321 -24.56 -14.72 -7.47
N LEU A 322 -23.35 -14.28 -7.13
CA LEU A 322 -23.08 -13.52 -5.92
C LEU A 322 -23.90 -12.23 -5.84
N ILE A 323 -24.02 -11.49 -6.94
CA ILE A 323 -24.88 -10.30 -6.99
C ILE A 323 -26.34 -10.67 -6.69
N GLY A 324 -26.86 -11.74 -7.30
CA GLY A 324 -28.21 -12.23 -7.03
C GLY A 324 -28.41 -12.63 -5.57
N GLU A 325 -27.41 -13.23 -4.93
CA GLU A 325 -27.44 -13.58 -3.51
C GLU A 325 -27.43 -12.36 -2.61
N LEU A 326 -26.63 -11.34 -2.93
CA LEU A 326 -26.60 -10.08 -2.19
C LEU A 326 -27.94 -9.35 -2.29
N GLU A 327 -28.51 -9.26 -3.48
CA GLU A 327 -29.83 -8.65 -3.71
C GLU A 327 -30.92 -9.39 -2.95
N TYR A 328 -30.92 -10.72 -3.01
CA TYR A 328 -31.89 -11.55 -2.29
C TYR A 328 -31.77 -11.39 -0.77
N ALA A 329 -30.55 -11.21 -0.25
CA ALA A 329 -30.29 -10.95 1.16
C ALA A 329 -30.55 -9.49 1.59
N GLY A 330 -31.02 -8.62 0.70
CA GLY A 330 -31.25 -7.19 1.00
C GLY A 330 -29.98 -6.35 1.06
N LEU A 331 -28.86 -6.85 0.53
CA LEU A 331 -27.54 -6.21 0.50
C LEU A 331 -27.20 -5.63 -0.89
N ALA A 332 -28.20 -5.20 -1.67
CA ALA A 332 -27.98 -4.62 -3.00
C ALA A 332 -27.04 -3.40 -2.98
N ALA A 333 -26.96 -2.68 -1.86
CA ALA A 333 -26.03 -1.56 -1.66
C ALA A 333 -24.54 -1.98 -1.70
N GLU A 334 -24.22 -3.26 -1.55
CA GLU A 334 -22.85 -3.80 -1.59
C GLU A 334 -22.38 -4.11 -3.02
N VAL A 335 -23.31 -4.21 -3.99
CA VAL A 335 -23.01 -4.56 -5.39
C VAL A 335 -22.04 -3.55 -6.04
N PRO A 336 -22.17 -2.22 -5.86
CA PRO A 336 -21.18 -1.27 -6.39
C PRO A 336 -19.77 -1.51 -5.86
N THR A 337 -19.62 -1.83 -4.56
CA THR A 337 -18.32 -2.16 -3.96
C THR A 337 -17.79 -3.46 -4.54
N LEU A 338 -18.62 -4.49 -4.67
CA LEU A 338 -18.22 -5.75 -5.30
C LEU A 338 -17.73 -5.56 -6.75
N LEU A 339 -18.42 -4.74 -7.55
CA LEU A 339 -18.02 -4.44 -8.92
C LEU A 339 -16.72 -3.63 -8.97
N TRP A 340 -16.51 -2.71 -8.02
CA TRP A 340 -15.26 -1.97 -7.89
C TRP A 340 -14.08 -2.92 -7.63
N GLU A 341 -14.23 -3.86 -6.70
CA GLU A 341 -13.20 -4.87 -6.42
C GLU A 341 -12.96 -5.79 -7.62
N ALA A 342 -14.03 -6.17 -8.34
CA ALA A 342 -13.91 -6.97 -9.56
C ALA A 342 -13.19 -6.20 -10.69
N ALA A 343 -13.27 -4.86 -10.72
CA ALA A 343 -12.57 -4.04 -11.71
C ALA A 343 -11.03 -4.09 -11.56
N CYS A 344 -10.54 -4.44 -10.37
CA CYS A 344 -9.12 -4.60 -10.05
C CYS A 344 -8.55 -5.97 -10.48
N LEU A 345 -9.38 -6.91 -10.95
CA LEU A 345 -8.93 -8.21 -11.44
C LEU A 345 -7.92 -8.07 -12.59
N PRO A 346 -6.93 -8.98 -12.74
CA PRO A 346 -6.06 -9.01 -13.92
C PRO A 346 -6.86 -9.03 -15.24
N PRO A 347 -6.33 -8.50 -16.36
CA PRO A 347 -7.09 -8.25 -17.59
C PRO A 347 -7.98 -9.41 -18.07
N ALA A 348 -7.44 -10.63 -18.14
CA ALA A 348 -8.20 -11.81 -18.54
C ALA A 348 -9.34 -12.17 -17.57
N ARG A 349 -9.14 -11.97 -16.26
CA ARG A 349 -10.16 -12.23 -15.24
C ARG A 349 -11.24 -11.15 -15.23
N LEU A 350 -10.87 -9.89 -15.47
CA LEU A 350 -11.81 -8.79 -15.67
C LEU A 350 -12.70 -9.04 -16.89
N ALA A 351 -12.10 -9.43 -18.02
CA ALA A 351 -12.83 -9.83 -19.23
C ALA A 351 -13.82 -10.97 -18.96
N ALA A 352 -13.39 -12.01 -18.24
CA ALA A 352 -14.25 -13.13 -17.85
C ALA A 352 -15.40 -12.72 -16.92
N ALA A 353 -15.18 -11.80 -15.98
CA ALA A 353 -16.24 -11.28 -15.11
C ALA A 353 -17.27 -10.46 -15.89
N ALA A 354 -16.80 -9.58 -16.79
CA ALA A 354 -17.68 -8.80 -17.65
C ALA A 354 -18.51 -9.68 -18.59
N ASP A 355 -17.91 -10.74 -19.15
CA ASP A 355 -18.62 -11.74 -19.95
C ASP A 355 -19.68 -12.48 -19.13
N ALA A 356 -19.32 -12.98 -17.94
CA ALA A 356 -20.25 -13.69 -17.08
C ALA A 356 -21.48 -12.84 -16.70
N LEU A 357 -21.26 -11.56 -16.39
CA LEU A 357 -22.36 -10.60 -16.14
C LEU A 357 -23.24 -10.43 -17.38
N ALA A 358 -22.65 -10.23 -18.55
CA ALA A 358 -23.40 -10.09 -19.80
C ALA A 358 -24.19 -11.37 -20.15
N ALA A 359 -23.58 -12.54 -20.02
CA ALA A 359 -24.20 -13.84 -20.25
C ALA A 359 -25.37 -14.13 -19.30
N ALA A 360 -25.30 -13.61 -18.07
CA ALA A 360 -26.38 -13.67 -17.08
C ALA A 360 -27.48 -12.60 -17.29
N GLY A 361 -27.41 -11.79 -18.36
CA GLY A 361 -28.36 -10.70 -18.64
C GLY A 361 -28.14 -9.43 -17.80
N ARG A 362 -27.09 -9.39 -16.98
CA ARG A 362 -26.69 -8.23 -16.15
C ARG A 362 -25.81 -7.27 -16.95
N THR A 363 -26.37 -6.76 -18.05
CA THR A 363 -25.64 -5.92 -19.03
C THR A 363 -25.25 -4.57 -18.45
N ALA A 364 -26.05 -4.00 -17.55
CA ALA A 364 -25.75 -2.73 -16.89
C ALA A 364 -24.54 -2.84 -15.96
N GLU A 365 -24.46 -3.93 -15.17
CA GLU A 365 -23.34 -4.25 -14.29
C GLU A 365 -22.09 -4.58 -15.09
N SER A 366 -22.21 -5.36 -16.18
CA SER A 366 -21.10 -5.64 -17.10
C SER A 366 -20.51 -4.35 -17.67
N ALA A 367 -21.35 -3.45 -18.18
CA ALA A 367 -20.91 -2.17 -18.72
C ALA A 367 -20.32 -1.26 -17.64
N ARG A 368 -20.85 -1.28 -16.41
CA ARG A 368 -20.29 -0.53 -15.27
C ARG A 368 -18.90 -1.05 -14.91
N LEU A 369 -18.72 -2.37 -14.86
CA LEU A 369 -17.44 -3.01 -14.57
C LEU A 369 -16.38 -2.63 -15.61
N LEU A 370 -16.70 -2.69 -16.91
CA LEU A 370 -15.80 -2.29 -17.99
C LEU A 370 -15.45 -0.80 -17.92
N ARG A 371 -16.41 0.08 -17.60
CA ARG A 371 -16.15 1.51 -17.38
C ARG A 371 -15.25 1.79 -16.18
N GLN A 372 -15.26 0.97 -15.13
CA GLN A 372 -14.32 1.10 -14.02
C GLN A 372 -12.91 0.68 -14.45
N GLY A 373 -12.80 -0.35 -15.31
CA GLY A 373 -11.53 -0.86 -15.82
C GLY A 373 -10.68 0.15 -16.60
N VAL A 374 -11.27 1.20 -17.21
CA VAL A 374 -10.49 2.19 -18.00
C VAL A 374 -9.68 3.18 -17.14
N ALA A 375 -9.82 3.13 -15.81
CA ALA A 375 -8.95 3.86 -14.89
C ALA A 375 -7.52 3.28 -14.81
N ARG A 376 -7.32 2.06 -15.30
CA ARG A 376 -6.06 1.33 -15.30
C ARG A 376 -5.06 1.87 -16.34
N PRO A 377 -3.77 1.46 -16.28
CA PRO A 377 -2.81 1.74 -17.36
C PRO A 377 -3.36 1.30 -18.73
N VAL A 378 -3.10 2.09 -19.76
CA VAL A 378 -3.64 1.87 -21.13
C VAL A 378 -3.29 0.50 -21.70
N GLU A 379 -2.11 -0.02 -21.37
CA GLU A 379 -1.69 -1.37 -21.73
C GLU A 379 -2.60 -2.45 -21.11
N GLU A 380 -3.02 -2.30 -19.85
CA GLU A 380 -3.92 -3.27 -19.21
C GLU A 380 -5.35 -3.21 -19.80
N VAL A 381 -5.77 -2.02 -20.24
CA VAL A 381 -7.04 -1.85 -20.97
C VAL A 381 -6.97 -2.56 -22.32
N ALA A 382 -5.86 -2.43 -23.04
CA ALA A 382 -5.61 -3.14 -24.30
C ALA A 382 -5.65 -4.66 -24.10
N HIS A 383 -4.93 -5.18 -23.10
CA HIS A 383 -4.95 -6.60 -22.76
C HIS A 383 -6.36 -7.11 -22.38
N THR A 384 -7.17 -6.28 -21.71
CA THR A 384 -8.56 -6.64 -21.38
C THR A 384 -9.42 -6.73 -22.64
N ALA A 385 -9.25 -5.80 -23.58
CA ALA A 385 -9.95 -5.85 -24.87
C ALA A 385 -9.54 -7.06 -25.71
N LEU A 386 -8.24 -7.38 -25.78
CA LEU A 386 -7.75 -8.57 -26.46
C LEU A 386 -8.30 -9.86 -25.84
N ALA A 387 -8.38 -9.93 -24.50
CA ALA A 387 -9.00 -11.07 -23.83
C ALA A 387 -10.50 -11.20 -24.17
N LEU A 388 -11.23 -10.10 -24.29
CA LEU A 388 -12.63 -10.10 -24.73
C LEU A 388 -12.77 -10.53 -26.21
N LEU A 389 -11.92 -10.04 -27.10
CA LEU A 389 -11.90 -10.43 -28.51
C LEU A 389 -11.58 -11.91 -28.67
N GLY A 390 -10.56 -12.42 -27.97
CA GLY A 390 -10.19 -13.84 -27.95
C GLY A 390 -11.29 -14.74 -27.38
N ALA A 391 -12.14 -14.22 -26.49
CA ALA A 391 -13.34 -14.91 -25.98
C ALA A 391 -14.57 -14.77 -26.90
N GLY A 392 -14.46 -14.12 -28.07
CA GLY A 392 -15.57 -13.89 -28.98
C GLY A 392 -16.61 -12.90 -28.43
N ARG A 393 -16.16 -11.86 -27.74
CA ARG A 393 -16.99 -10.82 -27.10
C ARG A 393 -16.72 -9.42 -27.65
N PRO A 394 -16.95 -9.18 -28.96
CA PRO A 394 -16.64 -7.90 -29.60
C PRO A 394 -17.51 -6.75 -29.08
N ALA A 395 -18.75 -7.01 -28.66
CA ALA A 395 -19.63 -5.98 -28.10
C ALA A 395 -19.10 -5.43 -26.77
N GLN A 396 -18.61 -6.30 -25.89
CA GLN A 396 -17.98 -5.93 -24.63
C GLN A 396 -16.65 -5.21 -24.86
N ALA A 397 -15.83 -5.69 -25.80
CA ALA A 397 -14.59 -5.01 -26.17
C ALA A 397 -14.86 -3.58 -26.69
N ARG A 398 -15.92 -3.42 -27.50
CA ARG A 398 -16.36 -2.11 -28.00
C ARG A 398 -16.86 -1.22 -26.86
N GLU A 399 -17.63 -1.74 -25.90
CA GLU A 399 -18.07 -0.95 -24.74
C GLU A 399 -16.88 -0.48 -23.89
N LEU A 400 -15.85 -1.32 -23.71
CA LEU A 400 -14.62 -0.94 -23.01
C LEU A 400 -13.88 0.20 -23.74
N PHE A 401 -13.71 0.10 -25.06
CA PHE A 401 -13.06 1.15 -25.85
C PHE A 401 -13.92 2.41 -25.97
N ALA A 402 -15.25 2.29 -26.00
CA ALA A 402 -16.15 3.43 -25.94
C ALA A 402 -16.05 4.15 -24.58
N ALA A 403 -15.89 3.40 -23.49
CA ALA A 403 -15.59 3.96 -22.17
C ALA A 403 -14.24 4.68 -22.15
N LEU A 404 -13.20 4.09 -22.75
CA LEU A 404 -11.87 4.68 -22.86
C LEU A 404 -11.91 6.02 -23.60
N VAL A 405 -12.56 6.07 -24.77
CA VAL A 405 -12.73 7.29 -25.59
C VAL A 405 -13.50 8.39 -24.86
N ARG A 406 -14.43 8.04 -23.96
CA ARG A 406 -15.16 9.02 -23.15
C ARG A 406 -14.30 9.57 -22.00
N ALA A 407 -13.42 8.74 -21.43
CA ALA A 407 -12.73 9.02 -20.17
C ALA A 407 -11.30 9.56 -20.33
N ARG A 408 -10.61 9.23 -21.43
CA ARG A 408 -9.18 9.51 -21.66
C ARG A 408 -8.97 10.44 -22.85
N THR A 409 -7.74 10.94 -23.02
CA THR A 409 -7.40 11.75 -24.20
C THR A 409 -7.36 10.88 -25.47
N PRO A 410 -7.50 11.48 -26.67
CA PRO A 410 -7.33 10.74 -27.92
C PRO A 410 -5.98 10.04 -28.03
N GLU A 411 -4.91 10.63 -27.50
CA GLU A 411 -3.56 10.09 -27.54
C GLU A 411 -3.43 8.84 -26.66
N GLU A 412 -3.93 8.87 -25.42
CA GLU A 412 -3.97 7.70 -24.52
C GLU A 412 -4.81 6.56 -25.12
N ALA A 413 -5.91 6.90 -25.82
CA ALA A 413 -6.76 5.90 -26.47
C ALA A 413 -6.06 5.25 -27.68
N VAL A 414 -5.28 6.02 -28.44
CA VAL A 414 -4.43 5.51 -29.53
C VAL A 414 -3.27 4.68 -28.99
N GLU A 415 -2.67 5.09 -27.87
CA GLU A 415 -1.62 4.34 -27.18
C GLU A 415 -2.10 2.93 -26.78
N ALA A 416 -3.32 2.81 -26.26
CA ALA A 416 -3.92 1.50 -25.98
C ALA A 416 -4.04 0.61 -27.23
N ALA A 417 -4.35 1.19 -28.40
CA ALA A 417 -4.44 0.43 -29.64
C ALA A 417 -3.07 -0.02 -30.18
N ALA A 418 -1.98 0.67 -29.79
CA ALA A 418 -0.63 0.35 -30.24
C ALA A 418 -0.14 -1.03 -29.79
N SER A 419 -0.70 -1.61 -28.72
CA SER A 419 -0.34 -2.96 -28.26
C SER A 419 -0.69 -4.07 -29.26
N ALA A 420 -1.72 -3.86 -30.10
CA ALA A 420 -2.13 -4.80 -31.16
C ALA A 420 -2.86 -4.02 -32.27
N PRO A 421 -2.11 -3.30 -33.14
CA PRO A 421 -2.69 -2.32 -34.05
C PRO A 421 -3.74 -2.90 -35.00
N ASP A 422 -3.51 -4.10 -35.52
CA ASP A 422 -4.39 -4.77 -36.49
C ASP A 422 -5.77 -5.09 -35.92
N GLU A 423 -5.84 -5.41 -34.62
CA GLU A 423 -7.08 -5.79 -33.95
C GLU A 423 -7.75 -4.59 -33.25
N LEU A 424 -6.94 -3.74 -32.59
CA LEU A 424 -7.44 -2.69 -31.70
C LEU A 424 -7.70 -1.36 -32.41
N THR A 425 -7.02 -1.05 -33.50
CA THR A 425 -7.27 0.20 -34.25
C THR A 425 -8.67 0.21 -34.88
N PRO A 426 -9.13 -0.86 -35.57
CA PRO A 426 -10.49 -0.93 -36.08
C PRO A 426 -11.53 -0.84 -34.95
N LEU A 427 -11.28 -1.53 -33.83
CA LEU A 427 -12.14 -1.49 -32.64
C LEU A 427 -12.26 -0.06 -32.07
N LEU A 428 -11.14 0.65 -31.99
CA LEU A 428 -11.09 2.02 -31.48
C LEU A 428 -11.87 3.00 -32.38
N LEU A 429 -11.66 2.92 -33.69
CA LEU A 429 -12.38 3.78 -34.65
C LEU A 429 -13.90 3.54 -34.61
N ASP A 430 -14.30 2.28 -34.54
CA ASP A 430 -15.70 1.86 -34.42
C ASP A 430 -16.32 2.29 -33.09
N ALA A 431 -15.62 2.10 -31.97
CA ALA A 431 -16.02 2.59 -30.66
C ALA A 431 -16.19 4.12 -30.65
N ALA A 432 -15.22 4.86 -31.20
CA ALA A 432 -15.28 6.32 -31.27
C ALA A 432 -16.44 6.82 -32.15
N ALA A 433 -16.71 6.16 -33.27
CA ALA A 433 -17.87 6.45 -34.12
C ALA A 433 -19.20 6.23 -33.38
N GLY A 434 -19.26 5.19 -32.53
CA GLY A 434 -20.41 4.92 -31.66
C GLY A 434 -20.59 5.93 -30.53
N VAL A 435 -19.54 6.65 -30.13
CA VAL A 435 -19.63 7.71 -29.11
C VAL A 435 -20.11 9.03 -29.72
N SER A 436 -19.41 9.56 -30.73
CA SER A 436 -19.87 10.73 -31.50
C SER A 436 -19.01 10.97 -32.75
N PRO A 437 -19.54 11.68 -33.77
CA PRO A 437 -18.75 12.11 -34.93
C PRO A 437 -17.56 13.01 -34.59
N HIS A 438 -17.62 13.73 -33.46
CA HIS A 438 -16.49 14.54 -32.99
C HIS A 438 -15.36 13.66 -32.46
N ARG A 439 -15.68 12.71 -31.57
CA ARG A 439 -14.67 11.78 -31.01
C ARG A 439 -14.02 10.92 -32.08
N HIS A 440 -14.78 10.47 -33.08
CA HIS A 440 -14.22 9.74 -34.21
C HIS A 440 -13.18 10.56 -34.98
N ARG A 441 -13.46 11.85 -35.24
CA ARG A 441 -12.49 12.76 -35.89
C ARG A 441 -11.24 12.97 -35.04
N ASP A 442 -11.39 13.15 -33.73
CA ASP A 442 -10.26 13.36 -32.81
C ASP A 442 -9.32 12.15 -32.80
N ILE A 443 -9.87 10.93 -32.70
CA ILE A 443 -9.09 9.69 -32.76
C ILE A 443 -8.41 9.53 -34.13
N THR A 444 -9.13 9.80 -35.22
CA THR A 444 -8.57 9.71 -36.58
C THR A 444 -7.44 10.73 -36.78
N HIS A 445 -7.51 11.88 -36.11
CA HIS A 445 -6.45 12.87 -36.10
C HIS A 445 -5.24 12.39 -35.28
N ALA A 446 -5.46 11.89 -34.07
CA ALA A 446 -4.40 11.35 -33.21
C ALA A 446 -3.64 10.19 -33.87
N LEU A 447 -4.35 9.27 -34.54
CA LEU A 447 -3.72 8.18 -35.31
C LEU A 447 -2.83 8.71 -36.45
N ARG A 448 -3.25 9.76 -37.14
CA ARG A 448 -2.46 10.38 -38.22
C ARG A 448 -1.21 11.08 -37.70
N VAL A 449 -1.30 11.72 -36.54
CA VAL A 449 -0.15 12.39 -35.91
C VAL A 449 0.85 11.37 -35.35
N GLY A 450 0.37 10.30 -34.72
CA GLY A 450 1.22 9.23 -34.17
C GLY A 450 1.82 8.29 -35.22
N GLY A 451 1.16 8.13 -36.38
CA GLY A 451 1.62 7.31 -37.50
C GLY A 451 2.36 8.07 -38.60
N ALA A 452 2.61 9.37 -38.44
CA ALA A 452 3.44 10.16 -39.35
C ALA A 452 4.93 9.96 -39.01
N GLY A 453 5.45 8.80 -39.40
CA GLY A 453 6.88 8.43 -39.42
C GLY A 453 7.15 7.51 -40.60
#